data_AF-A0A0B8QP55-F1
#
_entry.id   AF-A0A0B8QP55-F1
#
_cell.length_a   1.000
_cell.length_b   1.000
_cell.length_c   1.000
_cell.angle_alpha   90.00
_cell.angle_beta   90.00
_cell.angle_gamma   90.00
#
_symmetry.space_group_name_H-M   'P 1'
#
loop_
_entity.id
_entity.type
_entity.pdbx_description
1 polymer ?
#
loop_
_entity_poly.entity_id
_entity_poly.type
_entity_poly.pdbx_seq_one_letter_code
_entity_poly.pdbx_strand_id
1 'polypeptide(L)'
;MAERAVVRNLIGVANEIADAGYDPQGRTSGDLVDLAESKVFAIAEERGSENEGPQNVENILEKTLERIEVLYQTPQDGVTGVSTGFNDLNKKTAGLQPSDLVIVQLVLLWVKPHLP
;
A
#
# COMPACT_ATOMS: atom_id res chain seq x y z
N MET A 1 -15.19 -1.22 -21.79
CA MET A 1 -15.87 0.09 -21.63
C MET A 1 -15.28 0.89 -20.47
N ALA A 2 -14.86 0.24 -19.38
CA ALA A 2 -14.16 0.83 -18.24
C ALA A 2 -12.87 1.60 -18.59
N GLU A 3 -11.95 1.02 -19.39
CA GLU A 3 -10.70 1.70 -19.78
C GLU A 3 -10.92 3.07 -20.45
N ARG A 4 -11.95 3.20 -21.30
CA ARG A 4 -12.27 4.48 -21.95
C ARG A 4 -12.89 5.49 -20.99
N ALA A 5 -13.59 5.02 -19.95
CA ALA A 5 -14.15 5.89 -18.91
C ALA A 5 -13.02 6.45 -18.02
N VAL A 6 -12.08 5.61 -17.64
CA VAL A 6 -10.90 5.98 -16.85
C VAL A 6 -10.02 6.99 -17.59
N VAL A 7 -9.76 6.77 -18.89
CA VAL A 7 -8.97 7.72 -19.70
C VAL A 7 -9.66 9.09 -19.77
N ARG A 8 -11.00 9.11 -19.87
CA ARG A 8 -11.76 10.37 -19.87
C ARG A 8 -11.72 11.07 -18.51
N ASN A 9 -11.83 10.33 -17.41
CA ASN A 9 -11.70 10.89 -16.06
C ASN A 9 -10.30 11.48 -15.84
N LEU A 10 -9.26 10.79 -16.31
CA LEU A 10 -7.87 11.26 -16.25
C LEU A 10 -7.69 12.58 -17.02
N ILE A 11 -8.26 12.70 -18.22
CA ILE A 11 -8.21 13.94 -19.01
C ILE A 11 -8.92 15.08 -18.28
N GLY A 12 -10.06 14.81 -17.64
CA GLY A 12 -10.79 15.80 -16.83
C GLY A 12 -9.94 16.34 -15.68
N VAL A 13 -9.36 15.45 -14.89
CA VAL A 13 -8.48 15.82 -13.76
C VAL A 13 -7.23 16.58 -14.22
N ALA A 14 -6.63 16.18 -15.34
CA ALA A 14 -5.48 16.88 -15.90
C ALA A 14 -5.80 18.34 -16.27
N ASN A 15 -6.98 18.59 -16.85
CA ASN A 15 -7.42 19.95 -17.16
C ASN A 15 -7.66 20.75 -15.88
N GLU A 16 -8.28 20.18 -14.85
CA GLU A 16 -8.51 20.87 -13.59
C GLU A 16 -7.21 21.25 -12.86
N ILE A 17 -6.20 20.38 -12.92
CA ILE A 17 -4.87 20.66 -12.36
C ILE A 17 -4.17 21.76 -13.17
N ALA A 18 -4.26 21.70 -14.50
CA ALA A 18 -3.71 22.72 -15.38
C ALA A 18 -4.35 24.10 -15.12
N ASP A 19 -5.69 24.15 -15.03
CA ASP A 19 -6.44 25.37 -14.73
C ASP A 19 -6.06 25.95 -13.36
N ALA A 20 -5.90 25.11 -12.33
CA ALA A 20 -5.45 25.56 -11.01
C ALA A 20 -4.00 26.08 -11.01
N GLY A 21 -3.15 25.58 -11.91
CA GLY A 21 -1.79 26.10 -12.13
C GLY A 21 -1.77 27.44 -12.88
N TYR A 22 -2.69 27.63 -13.82
CA TYR A 22 -2.83 28.87 -14.59
C TYR A 22 -3.53 30.00 -13.81
N ASP A 23 -4.53 29.66 -13.00
CA ASP A 23 -5.21 30.58 -12.10
C ASP A 23 -5.17 30.05 -10.64
N PRO A 24 -4.09 30.33 -9.90
CA PRO A 24 -3.93 29.86 -8.53
C PRO A 24 -4.94 30.44 -7.53
N GLN A 25 -5.66 31.51 -7.88
CA GLN A 25 -6.61 32.21 -7.00
C GLN A 25 -6.07 32.48 -5.57
N GLY A 26 -4.76 32.75 -5.45
CA GLY A 26 -4.09 33.02 -4.17
C GLY A 26 -3.60 31.78 -3.41
N ARG A 27 -3.71 30.58 -3.97
CA ARG A 27 -3.11 29.35 -3.43
C ARG A 27 -1.59 29.36 -3.58
N THR A 28 -0.90 28.74 -2.63
CA THR A 28 0.54 28.53 -2.73
C THR A 28 0.85 27.36 -3.66
N SER A 29 2.12 27.23 -4.07
CA SER A 29 2.56 26.08 -4.85
C SER A 29 2.37 24.75 -4.10
N GLY A 30 2.47 24.75 -2.75
CA GLY A 30 2.21 23.57 -1.94
C GLY A 30 0.75 23.14 -2.02
N ASP A 31 -0.18 24.07 -1.85
CA ASP A 31 -1.62 23.78 -1.91
C ASP A 31 -2.05 23.23 -3.29
N LEU A 32 -1.40 23.69 -4.37
CA LEU A 32 -1.66 23.19 -5.72
C LEU A 32 -1.13 21.77 -5.94
N VAL A 33 0.01 21.43 -5.34
CA VAL A 33 0.56 20.06 -5.37
C VAL A 33 -0.34 19.13 -4.58
N ASP A 34 -0.75 19.51 -3.37
CA ASP A 34 -1.65 18.71 -2.53
C ASP A 34 -3.01 18.46 -3.23
N LEU A 35 -3.54 19.49 -3.90
CA LEU A 35 -4.75 19.36 -4.72
C LEU A 35 -4.57 18.34 -5.86
N ALA A 36 -3.43 18.40 -6.55
CA ALA A 36 -3.12 17.48 -7.64
C ALA A 36 -2.98 16.03 -7.13
N GLU A 37 -2.28 15.82 -6.02
CA GLU A 37 -2.13 14.52 -5.39
C GLU A 37 -3.49 13.93 -4.99
N SER A 38 -4.34 14.72 -4.33
CA SER A 38 -5.68 14.29 -3.93
C SER A 38 -6.53 13.86 -5.14
N LYS A 39 -6.51 14.62 -6.24
CA LYS A 39 -7.28 14.29 -7.44
C LYS A 39 -6.77 13.04 -8.16
N VAL A 40 -5.45 12.87 -8.23
CA VAL A 40 -4.85 11.67 -8.84
C VAL A 40 -5.14 10.43 -7.99
N PHE A 41 -5.10 10.56 -6.66
CA PHE A 41 -5.43 9.48 -5.74
C PHE A 41 -6.88 9.01 -5.90
N ALA A 42 -7.84 9.94 -6.06
CA ALA A 42 -9.24 9.60 -6.29
C ALA A 42 -9.45 8.75 -7.56
N ILE A 43 -8.68 8.98 -8.63
CA ILE A 43 -8.72 8.16 -9.85
C ILE A 43 -8.19 6.74 -9.58
N ALA A 44 -7.15 6.63 -8.74
CA ALA A 44 -6.57 5.34 -8.37
C ALA A 44 -7.54 4.51 -7.52
N GLU A 45 -8.28 5.14 -6.61
CA GLU A 45 -9.31 4.50 -5.78
C GLU A 45 -10.50 3.99 -6.60
N GLU A 46 -10.97 4.77 -7.59
CA GLU A 46 -12.05 4.36 -8.50
C GLU A 46 -11.69 3.08 -9.28
N ARG A 47 -10.41 2.87 -9.62
CA ARG A 47 -9.92 1.61 -10.22
C ARG A 47 -9.85 0.45 -9.23
N GLY A 48 -9.59 0.72 -7.95
CA GLY A 48 -9.52 -0.29 -6.89
C GLY A 48 -10.85 -1.01 -6.71
N SER A 49 -11.96 -0.26 -6.73
CA SER A 49 -13.31 -0.79 -6.53
C SER A 49 -13.74 -1.85 -7.56
N GLU A 50 -13.28 -1.76 -8.82
CA GLU A 50 -13.59 -2.77 -9.85
C GLU A 50 -12.90 -4.13 -9.55
N ASN A 51 -11.76 -4.14 -8.86
CA ASN A 51 -11.05 -5.37 -8.47
C ASN A 51 -11.43 -5.88 -7.07
N GLU A 52 -12.19 -5.10 -6.29
CA GLU A 52 -12.62 -5.42 -4.92
C GLU A 52 -14.04 -5.99 -4.84
N GLY A 53 -14.68 -6.26 -5.99
CA GLY A 53 -15.96 -6.96 -6.04
C GLY A 53 -15.87 -8.43 -5.59
N PRO A 54 -17.00 -9.14 -5.43
CA PRO A 54 -17.03 -10.55 -5.05
C PRO A 54 -16.18 -11.38 -6.01
N GLN A 55 -15.07 -11.91 -5.50
CA GLN A 55 -14.20 -12.81 -6.26
C GLN A 55 -14.78 -14.24 -6.22
N ASN A 56 -14.74 -14.95 -7.35
CA ASN A 56 -15.15 -16.36 -7.37
C ASN A 56 -14.25 -17.18 -6.44
N VAL A 57 -14.86 -18.04 -5.62
CA VAL A 57 -14.15 -18.90 -4.66
C VAL A 57 -13.14 -19.83 -5.35
N GLU A 58 -13.43 -20.30 -6.56
CA GLU A 58 -12.52 -21.15 -7.34
C GLU A 58 -11.20 -20.41 -7.64
N ASN A 59 -11.28 -19.14 -8.04
CA ASN A 59 -10.10 -18.30 -8.33
C ASN A 59 -9.27 -18.03 -7.07
N ILE A 60 -9.90 -17.90 -5.91
CA ILE A 60 -9.20 -17.70 -4.63
C ILE A 60 -8.51 -19.01 -4.21
N LEU A 61 -9.18 -20.14 -4.40
CA LEU A 61 -8.65 -21.46 -4.03
C LEU A 61 -7.42 -21.80 -4.85
N GLU A 62 -7.45 -21.58 -6.16
CA GLU A 62 -6.30 -21.79 -7.06
C GLU A 62 -5.07 -20.97 -6.59
N LYS A 63 -5.24 -19.66 -6.39
CA LYS A 63 -4.19 -18.78 -5.85
C LYS A 63 -3.67 -19.22 -4.48
N THR A 64 -4.55 -19.78 -3.64
CA THR A 64 -4.18 -20.26 -2.30
C THR A 64 -3.33 -21.52 -2.40
N LEU A 65 -3.68 -22.45 -3.29
CA LEU A 65 -2.90 -23.67 -3.53
C LEU A 65 -1.52 -23.35 -4.11
N GLU A 66 -1.45 -22.46 -5.11
CA GLU A 66 -0.18 -21.96 -5.64
C GLU A 66 0.70 -21.35 -4.54
N ARG A 67 0.10 -20.56 -3.65
CA ARG A 67 0.84 -19.97 -2.52
C ARG A 67 1.37 -21.04 -1.57
N ILE A 68 0.59 -22.07 -1.26
CA ILE A 68 1.04 -23.19 -0.40
C ILE A 68 2.21 -23.94 -1.05
N GLU A 69 2.15 -24.20 -2.36
CA GLU A 69 3.24 -24.86 -3.08
C GLU A 69 4.54 -24.06 -3.03
N VAL A 70 4.47 -22.74 -3.25
CA VAL A 70 5.64 -21.84 -3.13
C VAL A 70 6.25 -21.88 -1.72
N LEU A 71 5.40 -21.89 -0.69
CA LEU A 71 5.84 -21.95 0.70
C LEU A 71 6.49 -23.30 1.03
N TYR A 72 5.97 -24.39 0.47
CA TYR A 72 6.55 -25.73 0.64
C TYR A 72 7.90 -25.87 -0.06
N GLN A 73 8.07 -25.25 -1.24
CA GLN A 73 9.30 -25.32 -2.02
C GLN A 73 10.42 -24.43 -1.49
N THR A 74 10.14 -23.49 -0.58
CA THR A 74 11.14 -22.55 -0.04
C THR A 74 11.74 -23.09 1.27
N PRO A 75 12.97 -23.64 1.26
CA PRO A 75 13.59 -24.20 2.45
C PRO A 75 14.37 -23.09 3.17
N GLN A 76 13.67 -22.26 3.95
CA GLN A 76 14.28 -21.19 4.75
C GLN A 76 14.00 -21.35 6.25
N ASP A 77 14.17 -22.56 6.81
CA ASP A 77 14.03 -22.81 8.27
C ASP A 77 12.72 -22.28 8.88
N GLY A 78 11.63 -22.30 8.12
CA GLY A 78 10.32 -21.77 8.53
C GLY A 78 10.14 -20.26 8.38
N VAL A 79 11.09 -19.56 7.76
CA VAL A 79 10.97 -18.16 7.36
C VAL A 79 10.38 -18.08 5.96
N THR A 80 9.16 -17.55 5.86
CA THR A 80 8.38 -17.44 4.62
C THR A 80 8.26 -16.00 4.13
N GLY A 81 8.62 -15.04 4.98
CA GLY A 81 8.66 -13.60 4.71
C GLY A 81 10.08 -13.03 4.75
N VAL A 82 10.19 -11.70 4.83
CA VAL A 82 11.50 -11.03 4.96
C VAL A 82 12.08 -11.34 6.34
N SER A 83 13.33 -11.83 6.39
CA SER A 83 13.99 -12.14 7.67
C SER A 83 14.19 -10.88 8.51
N THR A 84 13.81 -10.94 9.79
CA THR A 84 14.05 -9.86 10.76
C THR A 84 15.50 -9.77 11.22
N GLY A 85 16.32 -10.79 10.92
CA GLY A 85 17.67 -10.96 11.46
C GLY A 85 17.73 -11.54 12.88
N PHE A 86 16.59 -11.68 13.56
CA PHE A 86 16.49 -12.29 14.90
C PHE A 86 15.84 -13.66 14.82
N ASN A 87 16.59 -14.72 15.16
CA ASN A 87 16.10 -16.10 15.07
C ASN A 87 14.84 -16.36 15.91
N ASP A 88 14.78 -15.81 17.12
CA ASP A 88 13.63 -16.02 18.01
C ASP A 88 12.37 -15.31 17.52
N LEU A 89 12.53 -14.15 16.87
CA LEU A 89 11.43 -13.41 16.28
C LEU A 89 10.95 -14.12 15.01
N ASN A 90 11.87 -14.55 14.14
CA ASN A 90 11.57 -15.32 12.95
C ASN A 90 10.85 -16.64 13.26
N LYS A 91 11.21 -17.34 14.36
CA LYS A 91 10.48 -18.53 14.79
C LYS A 91 9.02 -18.27 15.18
N LYS A 92 8.71 -17.05 15.64
CA LYS A 92 7.35 -16.66 16.04
C LYS A 92 6.54 -16.07 14.90
N THR A 93 7.18 -15.38 13.96
CA THR A 93 6.49 -14.66 12.88
C THR A 93 6.65 -15.29 11.51
N ALA A 94 7.51 -16.30 11.36
CA ALA A 94 7.96 -16.84 10.07
C ALA A 94 8.56 -15.74 9.14
N GLY A 95 9.21 -14.73 9.72
CA GLY A 95 9.64 -13.52 9.02
C GLY A 95 8.56 -12.44 8.95
N LEU A 96 8.77 -11.40 8.16
CA LEU A 96 7.79 -10.33 7.93
C LEU A 96 7.05 -10.59 6.62
N GLN A 97 5.73 -10.80 6.69
CA GLN A 97 4.94 -11.04 5.48
C GLN A 97 4.59 -9.74 4.75
N PRO A 98 4.53 -9.73 3.41
CA PRO A 98 4.25 -8.51 2.63
C PRO A 98 2.90 -7.84 2.91
N SER A 99 1.94 -8.55 3.52
CA SER A 99 0.58 -8.07 3.77
C SER A 99 0.31 -7.74 5.24
N ASP A 100 1.31 -7.89 6.11
CA ASP A 100 1.16 -7.63 7.53
C ASP A 100 1.48 -6.17 7.88
N LEU A 101 0.61 -5.53 8.67
CA LEU A 101 0.92 -4.27 9.34
C LEU A 101 1.57 -4.55 10.70
N VAL A 102 2.89 -4.32 10.80
CA VAL A 102 3.64 -4.51 12.04
C VAL A 102 3.80 -3.20 12.79
N ILE A 103 3.23 -3.13 14.00
CA ILE A 103 3.29 -1.93 14.86
C ILE A 103 4.33 -2.17 15.96
N VAL A 104 5.30 -1.25 16.07
CA VAL A 104 6.31 -1.26 17.14
C VAL A 104 6.00 -0.14 18.13
N GLN A 105 5.83 -0.50 19.40
CA GLN A 105 5.59 0.46 20.48
C GLN A 105 6.67 0.37 21.54
N LEU A 106 7.19 1.53 21.96
CA LEU A 106 8.12 1.66 23.07
C LEU A 106 7.47 2.43 24.23
N VAL A 107 7.87 2.10 25.47
CA VAL A 107 7.49 2.83 26.68
C VAL A 107 8.52 3.91 26.97
N LEU A 108 8.04 5.16 27.14
CA LEU A 108 8.89 6.36 27.34
C LEU A 108 9.80 6.28 28.58
N LEU A 109 9.49 5.42 29.56
CA LEU A 109 10.33 5.19 30.74
C LEU A 109 11.75 4.69 30.41
N TRP A 110 11.95 4.13 29.20
CA TRP A 110 13.25 3.71 28.69
C TRP A 110 14.09 4.85 28.09
N VAL A 111 13.54 6.07 28.00
CA VAL A 111 14.19 7.26 27.42
C VAL A 111 14.65 8.23 28.51
N LYS A 112 15.03 7.75 29.70
CA LYS A 112 15.76 8.60 30.66
C LYS A 112 17.25 8.54 30.36
N PRO A 113 17.87 9.65 29.90
CA PRO A 113 19.31 9.72 29.88
C PRO A 113 19.80 9.66 31.33
N HIS A 114 20.71 8.72 31.61
CA HIS A 114 21.61 8.83 32.74
C HIS A 114 22.46 10.09 32.50
N LEU A 115 22.05 11.22 33.06
CA LEU A 115 22.98 12.34 33.24
C LEU A 115 23.58 12.23 34.64
N PRO A 116 24.90 12.45 34.79
CA PRO A 116 25.60 12.46 36.07
C PRO A 116 25.16 13.61 36.99
#